data_AF-A0A0P0M3F2-F1
#
_entry.id   AF-A0A0P0M3F2-F1
#
_cell.length_a   1.000
_cell.length_b   1.000
_cell.length_c   1.000
_cell.angle_alpha   90.00
_cell.angle_beta   90.00
_cell.angle_gamma   90.00
#
_symmetry.space_group_name_H-M   'P 1'
#
loop_
_entity.id
_entity.type
_entity.pdbx_description
1 polymer ?
#
loop_
_entity_poly.entity_id
_entity_poly.type
_entity_poly.pdbx_seq_one_letter_code
_entity_poly.pdbx_strand_id
1 'polypeptide(L)'
;MINIMLLNVFKEGASRKFKDFKLHCMMDEIGKLHPNNISGILKFANDRNIILINGSPTELNRDAYKHVYLLTKGTQNKTRIARLISDKQL
;
A
#
# COMPACT_ATOMS: atom_id res chain seq x y z
N MET A 1 -11.87 -9.11 8.05
CA MET A 1 -10.42 -8.90 8.28
C MET A 1 -9.71 -10.10 7.68
N ILE A 2 -8.96 -9.93 6.58
CA ILE A 2 -8.26 -11.03 5.89
C ILE A 2 -6.77 -10.94 6.23
N ASN A 3 -6.15 -12.08 6.50
CA ASN A 3 -4.73 -12.16 6.78
C ASN A 3 -3.93 -11.98 5.47
N ILE A 4 -3.06 -10.98 5.40
CA ILE A 4 -2.24 -10.72 4.21
C ILE A 4 -1.32 -11.90 3.84
N MET A 5 -0.92 -12.69 4.83
CA MET A 5 -0.15 -13.90 4.62
C MET A 5 -0.97 -14.98 3.90
N LEU A 6 -2.26 -15.13 4.24
CA LEU A 6 -3.17 -16.05 3.54
C LEU A 6 -3.32 -15.65 2.07
N LEU A 7 -3.48 -14.35 1.78
CA LEU A 7 -3.54 -13.87 0.38
C LEU A 7 -2.26 -14.18 -0.40
N ASN A 8 -1.09 -14.09 0.25
CA ASN A 8 0.16 -14.45 -0.40
C ASN A 8 0.28 -15.96 -0.67
N VAL A 9 -0.22 -16.82 0.23
CA VAL A 9 -0.26 -18.28 -0.02
C VAL A 9 -1.24 -18.62 -1.14
N PHE A 10 -2.40 -17.94 -1.19
CA PHE A 10 -3.33 -18.06 -2.30
C PHE A 10 -2.73 -17.60 -3.63
N LYS A 11 -1.81 -16.63 -3.63
CA LYS A 11 -1.08 -16.19 -4.82
C LYS A 11 -0.36 -17.37 -5.48
N GLU A 12 0.39 -18.15 -4.70
CA GLU A 12 1.15 -19.31 -5.21
C GLU A 12 0.23 -20.44 -5.70
N GLY A 13 -0.90 -20.67 -5.02
CA GLY A 13 -1.88 -21.70 -5.39
C GLY A 13 -2.72 -21.35 -6.63
N ALA A 14 -3.17 -20.10 -6.77
CA ALA A 14 -4.04 -19.65 -7.85
C ALA A 14 -3.28 -19.31 -9.15
N SER A 15 -1.99 -18.94 -9.06
CA SER A 15 -1.17 -18.51 -10.20
C SER A 15 -0.88 -19.60 -11.24
N ARG A 16 -1.18 -20.88 -10.97
CA ARG A 16 -0.94 -21.97 -11.94
C ARG A 16 -1.66 -21.76 -13.28
N LYS A 17 -2.74 -20.94 -13.33
CA LYS A 17 -3.47 -20.58 -14.57
C LYS A 17 -3.15 -19.18 -15.12
N PHE A 18 -2.73 -18.24 -14.27
CA PHE A 18 -2.42 -16.85 -14.66
C PHE A 18 -1.09 -16.44 -14.02
N LYS A 19 -0.07 -16.21 -14.86
CA LYS A 19 1.30 -15.91 -14.40
C LYS A 19 1.54 -14.43 -14.08
N ASP A 20 0.77 -13.50 -14.66
CA ASP A 20 0.97 -12.06 -14.49
C ASP A 20 -0.19 -11.40 -13.75
N PHE A 21 -0.16 -11.47 -12.42
CA PHE A 21 -1.05 -10.63 -11.61
C PHE A 21 -0.32 -10.02 -10.42
N LYS A 22 -0.75 -8.81 -10.03
CA LYS A 22 -0.26 -8.09 -8.86
C LYS A 22 -1.35 -8.12 -7.79
N LEU A 23 -0.96 -8.47 -6.55
CA LEU A 23 -1.88 -8.39 -5.42
C LEU A 23 -1.91 -6.94 -4.92
N HIS A 24 -3.09 -6.34 -4.89
CA HIS A 24 -3.29 -5.03 -4.28
C HIS A 24 -3.96 -5.23 -2.92
N CYS A 25 -3.39 -4.67 -1.86
CA CYS A 25 -3.93 -4.74 -0.51
C CYS A 25 -4.21 -3.32 -0.02
N MET A 26 -5.42 -3.07 0.45
CA MET A 26 -5.79 -1.81 1.08
C MET A 26 -5.79 -1.98 2.59
N MET A 27 -5.04 -1.14 3.30
CA MET A 27 -5.00 -1.12 4.75
C MET A 27 -5.38 0.27 5.25
N ASP A 28 -6.51 0.33 5.94
CA ASP A 28 -6.97 1.55 6.59
C ASP A 28 -6.38 1.69 8.00
N GLU A 29 -6.26 2.92 8.48
CA GLU A 29 -5.82 3.29 9.82
C GLU A 29 -4.48 2.66 10.29
N ILE A 30 -3.59 2.26 9.37
CA ILE A 30 -2.31 1.62 9.70
C ILE A 30 -1.42 2.46 10.64
N GLY A 31 -1.62 3.79 10.66
CA GLY A 31 -0.95 4.72 11.58
C GLY A 31 -1.25 4.52 13.06
N LYS A 32 -2.29 3.74 13.43
CA LYS A 32 -2.54 3.35 14.82
C LYS A 32 -1.58 2.27 15.34
N LEU A 33 -0.86 1.59 14.44
CA LEU A 33 0.10 0.55 14.82
C LEU A 33 1.43 1.15 15.27
N HIS A 34 2.15 0.43 16.12
CA HIS A 34 3.51 0.81 16.49
C HIS A 34 4.42 0.88 15.25
N PRO A 35 5.33 1.87 15.12
CA PRO A 35 6.16 2.06 13.93
C PRO A 35 6.89 0.80 13.45
N ASN A 36 7.44 0.00 14.36
CA ASN A 36 8.10 -1.27 14.04
C ASN A 36 7.19 -2.25 13.27
N ASN A 37 5.91 -2.29 13.63
CA ASN A 37 4.94 -3.19 12.98
C ASN A 37 4.61 -2.69 11.58
N ILE A 38 4.52 -1.37 11.40
CA ILE A 38 4.32 -0.74 10.09
C ILE A 38 5.50 -1.04 9.18
N SER A 39 6.73 -0.87 9.66
CA SER A 39 7.95 -1.23 8.91
C SER A 39 7.96 -2.71 8.50
N GLY A 40 7.55 -3.61 9.40
CA GLY A 40 7.41 -5.03 9.10
C GLY A 40 6.40 -5.33 8.00
N ILE A 41 5.23 -4.67 8.03
CA ILE A 41 4.18 -4.80 7.00
C ILE A 41 4.67 -4.27 5.65
N LEU A 42 5.29 -3.09 5.63
CA LEU A 42 5.83 -2.50 4.40
C LEU A 42 6.93 -3.37 3.79
N LYS A 43 7.84 -3.89 4.62
CA LYS A 43 8.88 -4.83 4.18
C LYS A 43 8.27 -6.10 3.60
N PHE A 44 7.31 -6.71 4.29
CA PHE A 44 6.63 -7.92 3.82
C PHE A 44 5.94 -7.72 2.46
N ALA A 45 5.25 -6.59 2.28
CA ALA A 45 4.59 -6.27 1.03
C ALA A 45 5.59 -6.10 -0.13
N ASN A 46 6.69 -5.37 0.10
CA ASN A 46 7.75 -5.18 -0.89
C ASN A 46 8.42 -6.51 -1.27
N ASP A 47 8.84 -7.32 -0.30
CA ASP A 47 9.53 -8.59 -0.50
C ASP A 47 8.67 -9.61 -1.30
N ARG A 48 7.34 -9.43 -1.32
CA ARG A 48 6.38 -10.30 -2.02
C ARG A 48 5.70 -9.66 -3.24
N ASN A 49 6.15 -8.47 -3.65
CA ASN A 49 5.56 -7.70 -4.74
C ASN A 49 4.03 -7.52 -4.57
N ILE A 50 3.61 -7.12 -3.37
CA ILE A 50 2.25 -6.74 -3.02
C ILE A 50 2.18 -5.22 -3.04
N ILE A 51 1.23 -4.67 -3.79
CA ILE A 51 0.98 -3.22 -3.82
C ILE A 51 0.11 -2.88 -2.61
N LEU A 52 0.70 -2.20 -1.63
CA LEU A 52 -0.03 -1.72 -0.46
C LEU A 52 -0.56 -0.31 -0.71
N ILE A 53 -1.85 -0.11 -0.46
CA ILE A 53 -2.53 1.18 -0.48
C ILE A 53 -2.93 1.49 0.96
N ASN A 54 -2.33 2.51 1.56
CA ASN A 54 -2.56 2.87 2.94
C ASN A 54 -2.52 4.39 3.14
N GLY A 55 -3.15 4.87 4.21
CA GLY A 55 -2.92 6.23 4.70
C GLY A 55 -1.50 6.36 5.26
N SER A 56 -0.87 7.53 5.08
CA SER A 56 0.47 7.77 5.64
C SER A 56 0.41 7.65 7.17
N PRO A 57 1.23 6.78 7.81
CA PRO A 57 1.23 6.60 9.25
C PRO A 57 1.55 7.90 10.01
N THR A 58 2.44 8.70 9.44
CA THR A 58 2.89 10.02 9.89
C THR A 58 3.42 10.80 8.68
N GLU A 59 3.49 12.13 8.75
CA GLU A 59 4.12 12.94 7.69
C GLU A 59 5.64 12.75 7.59
N LEU A 60 6.23 12.07 8.58
CA LEU A 60 7.68 12.00 8.83
C LEU A 60 8.42 10.94 8.01
N ASN A 61 7.73 10.00 7.36
CA ASN A 61 8.38 8.87 6.70
C ASN A 61 8.03 8.77 5.20
N ARG A 62 8.09 9.91 4.51
CA ARG A 62 7.78 10.02 3.07
C ARG A 62 8.68 9.15 2.19
N ASP A 63 9.93 8.96 2.60
CA ASP A 63 10.93 8.19 1.82
C ASP A 63 10.67 6.68 1.84
N ALA A 64 9.83 6.19 2.76
CA ALA A 64 9.43 4.78 2.81
C ALA A 64 8.42 4.39 1.69
N TYR A 65 7.91 5.37 0.93
CA TYR A 65 6.84 5.18 -0.05
C TYR A 65 7.28 5.56 -1.46
N LYS A 66 7.06 4.66 -2.43
CA LYS A 66 7.34 4.92 -3.86
C LYS A 66 6.43 6.00 -4.46
N HIS A 67 5.18 6.06 -3.98
CA HIS A 67 4.21 7.07 -4.39
C HIS A 67 3.48 7.62 -3.18
N VAL A 68 3.37 8.94 -3.10
CA VAL A 68 2.64 9.64 -2.05
C VAL A 68 1.67 10.61 -2.70
N TYR A 69 0.41 10.53 -2.29
CA TYR A 69 -0.67 11.39 -2.78
C TYR A 69 -1.31 12.12 -1.60
N LEU A 70 -1.53 13.42 -1.77
CA LEU A 70 -2.32 14.25 -0.88
C LEU A 70 -3.75 14.33 -1.41
N LEU A 71 -4.71 13.87 -0.59
CA LEU A 71 -6.12 13.96 -0.89
C LEU A 71 -6.69 15.15 -0.10
N THR A 72 -7.42 16.03 -0.79
CA THR A 72 -8.06 17.21 -0.17
C THR A 72 -9.52 17.31 -0.59
N LYS A 73 -10.36 17.87 0.28
CA LYS A 73 -11.76 18.15 -0.05
C LYS A 73 -11.82 19.38 -0.96
N GLY A 74 -12.25 19.20 -2.20
CA GLY A 74 -12.51 20.29 -3.14
C GLY A 74 -13.91 20.88 -2.98
N THR A 75 -14.24 21.81 -3.86
CA THR A 75 -15.60 22.36 -3.98
C THR A 75 -16.56 21.28 -4.50
N GLN A 76 -17.85 21.42 -4.20
CA GLN A 76 -18.91 20.51 -4.66
C GLN A 76 -18.70 19.02 -4.30
N ASN A 77 -18.14 18.72 -3.12
CA ASN A 77 -17.87 17.35 -2.64
C ASN A 77 -16.96 16.51 -3.55
N LYS A 78 -16.13 17.14 -4.38
CA LYS A 78 -15.15 16.45 -5.22
C LYS A 78 -13.80 16.37 -4.49
N THR A 79 -13.26 15.17 -4.31
CA THR A 79 -11.91 14.98 -3.78
C THR A 79 -10.88 15.40 -4.83
N ARG A 80 -9.95 16.28 -4.45
CA ARG A 80 -8.79 16.65 -5.27
C ARG A 80 -7.59 15.83 -4.85
N ILE A 81 -6.84 15.36 -5.83
CA ILE A 81 -5.65 14.53 -5.62
C ILE A 81 -4.44 15.32 -6.12
N ALA A 82 -3.45 15.53 -5.25
CA ALA A 82 -2.14 16.06 -5.61
C ALA A 82 -1.09 14.98 -5.40
N ARG A 83 -0.27 14.69 -6.41
CA ARG A 83 0.86 13.78 -6.28
C ARG A 83 2.02 14.53 -5.62
N LEU A 84 2.47 14.07 -4.45
CA LEU A 84 3.57 14.68 -3.70
C LEU A 84 4.91 14.04 -4.06
N ILE A 85 4.95 12.71 -4.13
CA ILE A 85 6.14 11.93 -4.48
C ILE A 85 5.72 10.87 -5.49
N SER A 86 6.54 10.68 -6.51
CA SER A 86 6.43 9.53 -7.40
C SER A 86 7.79 9.21 -7.96
N ASP A 87 8.26 8.01 -7.68
CA ASP A 87 9.33 7.44 -8.47
C ASP A 87 8.81 7.21 -9.91
N LYS A 88 9.57 7.64 -10.91
CA LYS A 88 9.14 7.60 -12.33
C LYS A 88 9.47 6.26 -13.02
N GLN A 89 10.17 5.35 -12.34
CA GLN A 89 10.72 4.12 -12.94
C GLN A 89 9.87 2.85 -12.76
N LEU A 90 8.53 2.95 -12.78
CA LEU A 90 7.63 1.77 -12.71
C LEU A 90 7.01 1.41 -14.05
#